data_AF-A0A084SMS7-F1
#
_entry.id   AF-A0A084SMS7-F1
#
_cell.length_a   1.000
_cell.length_b   1.000
_cell.length_c   1.000
_cell.angle_alpha   90.00
_cell.angle_beta   90.00
_cell.angle_gamma   90.00
#
_symmetry.space_group_name_H-M   'P 1'
#
loop_
_entity.id
_entity.type
_entity.pdbx_description
1 polymer ?
#
loop_
_entity_poly.entity_id
_entity_poly.type
_entity_poly.pdbx_seq_one_letter_code
_entity_poly.pdbx_strand_id
1 'polypeptide(L)'
;MTGDMKGLLLDDRWAPVTSELGFLETDAEHAARAFTAWQAGLGGSRGIAVQVQPVAGTLEQALSALLPLTSPEPRRYLFMPTRGAWTGYVDNARGGTDAASAMAVMARTLGCRGLRVVAVPHTLRKTQGGRYGAVMLEVYGPHQTAWINTVRAVSASNDGGRWVFDQCGEPFSFEKVEQYQARRVRDRFTFDMLEEYLHHLGLSPFEEDFYLPEGAPAWLVEKTGPVAPTHEEFTLARARKDF
;
A
#
# COMPACT_ATOMS: atom_id res chain seq x y z
N MET A 1 16.82 16.68 6.86
CA MET A 1 15.53 15.96 6.82
C MET A 1 14.60 16.69 7.79
N THR A 2 13.45 17.16 7.32
CA THR A 2 12.36 17.57 8.21
C THR A 2 11.97 16.36 9.05
N GLY A 3 11.87 16.50 10.37
CA GLY A 3 11.84 15.39 11.32
C GLY A 3 10.55 14.57 11.34
N ASP A 4 9.59 14.83 10.45
CA ASP A 4 8.19 14.44 10.61
C ASP A 4 7.87 12.98 10.24
N MET A 5 8.82 12.21 9.68
CA MET A 5 8.62 10.79 9.28
C MET A 5 9.92 9.98 9.40
N LYS A 6 10.54 9.99 10.58
CA LYS A 6 11.61 9.02 10.88
C LYS A 6 10.97 7.66 11.12
N GLY A 7 11.60 6.58 10.64
CA GLY A 7 11.11 5.22 10.86
C GLY A 7 10.26 4.63 9.74
N LEU A 8 10.17 5.27 8.58
CA LEU A 8 9.57 4.64 7.38
C LEU A 8 10.23 3.30 7.06
N LEU A 9 9.45 2.37 6.53
CA LEU A 9 9.92 1.02 6.19
C LEU A 9 11.19 1.08 5.35
N LEU A 10 12.24 0.39 5.81
CA LEU A 10 13.56 0.33 5.17
C LEU A 10 14.17 1.72 4.90
N ASP A 11 13.95 2.67 5.80
CA ASP A 11 14.37 4.07 5.70
C ASP A 11 13.95 4.71 4.36
N ASP A 12 12.77 4.35 3.86
CA ASP A 12 12.22 4.89 2.61
C ASP A 12 13.10 4.60 1.37
N ARG A 13 14.03 3.64 1.45
CA ARG A 13 14.92 3.24 0.32
C ARG A 13 14.16 2.54 -0.81
N TRP A 14 13.00 1.97 -0.50
CA TRP A 14 12.13 1.23 -1.43
C TRP A 14 10.95 2.05 -1.98
N ALA A 15 10.83 3.33 -1.63
CA ALA A 15 9.89 4.20 -2.35
C ALA A 15 10.16 4.16 -3.87
N PRO A 16 9.12 4.20 -4.71
CA PRO A 16 7.72 4.41 -4.32
C PRO A 16 6.96 3.15 -3.88
N VAL A 17 7.56 1.96 -3.98
CA VAL A 17 6.90 0.67 -3.69
C VAL A 17 6.32 0.62 -2.27
N THR A 18 7.08 1.14 -1.29
CA THR A 18 6.70 1.14 0.13
C THR A 18 6.05 2.45 0.62
N SER A 19 5.78 3.39 -0.29
CA SER A 19 5.08 4.65 0.02
C SER A 19 3.60 4.46 0.35
N GLU A 20 3.03 3.39 -0.21
CA GLU A 20 1.67 2.92 0.01
C GLU A 20 1.72 1.41 0.21
N LEU A 21 0.97 0.92 1.20
CA LEU A 21 0.92 -0.48 1.60
C LEU A 21 -0.54 -0.90 1.73
N GLY A 22 -0.87 -2.06 1.18
CA GLY A 22 -2.16 -2.72 1.42
C GLY A 22 -2.06 -3.75 2.55
N PHE A 23 -3.16 -3.99 3.27
CA PHE A 23 -3.26 -5.10 4.21
C PHE A 23 -4.60 -5.84 4.08
N LEU A 24 -4.58 -7.16 4.25
CA LEU A 24 -5.78 -7.99 4.34
C LEU A 24 -5.70 -8.85 5.60
N GLU A 25 -6.79 -8.92 6.37
CA GLU A 25 -6.86 -9.71 7.61
C GLU A 25 -7.13 -11.19 7.29
N THR A 26 -6.16 -11.82 6.64
CA THR A 26 -6.20 -13.23 6.21
C THR A 26 -4.78 -13.74 5.96
N ASP A 27 -4.61 -15.03 5.68
CA ASP A 27 -3.31 -15.60 5.38
C ASP A 27 -2.81 -15.23 3.97
N ALA A 28 -1.48 -15.12 3.82
CA ALA A 28 -0.87 -14.55 2.62
C ALA A 28 -1.05 -15.44 1.39
N GLU A 29 -1.06 -16.76 1.56
CA GLU A 29 -1.30 -17.70 0.48
C GLU A 29 -2.74 -17.57 -0.03
N HIS A 30 -3.72 -17.57 0.87
CA HIS A 30 -5.12 -17.40 0.52
C HIS A 30 -5.38 -16.07 -0.18
N ALA A 31 -4.83 -14.98 0.35
CA ALA A 31 -4.91 -13.66 -0.27
C ALA A 31 -4.34 -13.66 -1.71
N ALA A 32 -3.14 -14.20 -1.90
CA ALA A 32 -2.47 -14.24 -3.20
C ALA A 32 -3.22 -15.12 -4.22
N ARG A 33 -3.73 -16.28 -3.79
CA ARG A 33 -4.52 -17.18 -4.65
C ARG A 33 -5.85 -16.58 -5.05
N ALA A 34 -6.56 -15.95 -4.11
CA ALA A 34 -7.81 -15.25 -4.41
C ALA A 34 -7.58 -14.06 -5.35
N PHE A 35 -6.49 -13.31 -5.16
CA PHE A 35 -6.12 -12.22 -6.05
C PHE A 35 -5.77 -12.74 -7.45
N THR A 36 -5.06 -13.86 -7.54
CA THR A 36 -4.75 -14.52 -8.82
C THR A 36 -6.01 -14.92 -9.56
N ALA A 37 -6.98 -15.54 -8.88
CA ALA A 37 -8.26 -15.91 -9.47
C ALA A 37 -9.03 -14.68 -9.97
N TRP A 38 -9.05 -13.60 -9.19
CA TRP A 38 -9.66 -12.34 -9.61
C TRP A 38 -8.99 -11.74 -10.86
N GLN A 39 -7.67 -11.61 -10.86
CA GLN A 39 -6.92 -11.06 -11.99
C GLN A 39 -7.02 -11.94 -13.25
N ALA A 40 -7.04 -13.26 -13.09
CA ALA A 40 -7.24 -14.19 -14.20
C ALA A 40 -8.64 -14.01 -14.84
N GLY A 41 -9.67 -13.76 -14.02
CA GLY A 41 -11.02 -13.45 -14.51
C GLY A 41 -11.09 -12.15 -15.32
N LEU A 42 -10.30 -11.13 -14.95
CA LEU A 42 -10.21 -9.87 -15.70
C LEU A 42 -9.39 -9.97 -16.98
N GLY A 43 -8.31 -10.75 -16.96
CA GLY A 43 -7.31 -10.81 -18.02
C GLY A 43 -7.47 -11.94 -19.04
N GLY A 44 -8.23 -12.99 -18.71
CA GLY A 44 -8.29 -14.21 -19.51
C GLY A 44 -8.75 -14.00 -20.95
N SER A 45 -9.74 -13.13 -21.17
CA SER A 45 -10.22 -12.78 -22.52
C SER A 45 -9.21 -11.97 -23.34
N ARG A 46 -8.17 -11.41 -22.70
CA ARG A 46 -7.10 -10.62 -23.31
C ARG A 46 -5.81 -11.41 -23.50
N GLY A 47 -5.83 -12.72 -23.26
CA GLY A 47 -4.64 -13.57 -23.34
C GLY A 47 -3.62 -13.31 -22.24
N ILE A 48 -4.04 -12.71 -21.12
CA ILE A 48 -3.19 -12.49 -19.95
C ILE A 48 -3.27 -13.74 -19.06
N ALA A 49 -2.14 -14.37 -18.81
CA ALA A 49 -2.00 -15.44 -17.83
C ALA A 49 -1.58 -14.84 -16.49
N VAL A 50 -2.10 -15.40 -15.40
CA VAL A 50 -1.75 -14.99 -14.03
C VAL A 50 -1.30 -16.21 -13.26
N GLN A 51 -0.14 -16.11 -12.63
CA GLN A 51 0.49 -17.19 -11.87
C GLN A 51 0.85 -16.70 -10.48
N VAL A 52 0.92 -17.63 -9.53
CA VAL A 52 1.34 -17.36 -8.16
C VAL A 52 2.44 -18.35 -7.76
N GLN A 53 3.49 -17.84 -7.13
CA GLN A 53 4.61 -18.64 -6.65
C GLN A 53 5.16 -18.11 -5.32
N PRO A 54 5.67 -18.99 -4.45
CA PRO A 54 6.32 -18.56 -3.21
C PRO A 54 7.66 -17.88 -3.51
N VAL A 55 7.99 -16.87 -2.70
CA VAL A 55 9.30 -16.20 -2.69
C VAL A 55 9.84 -16.27 -1.27
N ALA A 56 10.98 -16.92 -1.10
CA ALA A 56 11.69 -17.02 0.16
C ALA A 56 12.81 -15.98 0.23
N GLY A 57 13.18 -15.58 1.45
CA GLY A 57 14.27 -14.65 1.70
C GLY A 57 13.90 -13.56 2.70
N THR A 58 14.76 -12.57 2.80
CA THR A 58 14.52 -11.34 3.57
C THR A 58 13.45 -10.48 2.92
N LEU A 59 12.95 -9.47 3.64
CA LEU A 59 11.99 -8.51 3.10
C LEU A 59 12.53 -7.84 1.82
N GLU A 60 13.78 -7.40 1.82
CA GLU A 60 14.40 -6.78 0.63
C GLU A 60 14.53 -7.76 -0.55
N GLN A 61 14.76 -9.05 -0.30
CA GLN A 61 14.80 -10.07 -1.36
C GLN A 61 13.40 -10.30 -1.94
N ALA A 62 12.37 -10.34 -1.09
CA ALA A 62 10.99 -10.47 -1.53
C ALA A 62 10.54 -9.25 -2.35
N LEU A 63 10.84 -8.03 -1.88
CA LEU A 63 10.57 -6.78 -2.61
C LEU A 63 11.33 -6.73 -3.94
N SER A 64 12.54 -7.27 -4.02
CA SER A 64 13.31 -7.35 -5.27
C SER A 64 12.62 -8.17 -6.35
N ALA A 65 11.76 -9.12 -5.98
CA ALA A 65 10.99 -9.91 -6.94
C ALA A 65 9.97 -9.07 -7.73
N LEU A 66 9.60 -7.88 -7.23
CA LEU A 66 8.76 -6.92 -7.94
C LEU A 66 9.48 -6.25 -9.11
N LEU A 67 10.82 -6.24 -9.14
CA LEU A 67 11.59 -5.50 -10.14
C LEU A 67 11.70 -6.27 -11.47
N PRO A 68 11.51 -5.60 -12.62
CA PRO A 68 11.40 -4.15 -12.80
C PRO A 68 10.02 -3.58 -12.46
N LEU A 69 9.97 -2.29 -12.12
CA LEU A 69 8.71 -1.55 -11.98
C LEU A 69 8.11 -1.27 -13.36
N THR A 70 6.79 -1.18 -13.47
CA THR A 70 6.10 -1.06 -14.76
C THR A 70 5.08 0.08 -14.82
N SER A 71 4.84 0.59 -16.01
CA SER A 71 3.80 1.56 -16.35
C SER A 71 3.20 1.21 -17.71
N PRO A 72 1.90 1.49 -18.00
CA PRO A 72 0.90 2.03 -17.09
C PRO A 72 0.29 0.99 -16.14
N GLU A 73 0.55 -0.30 -16.37
CA GLU A 73 -0.07 -1.39 -15.61
C GLU A 73 0.97 -2.13 -14.75
N PRO A 74 0.69 -2.38 -13.46
CA PRO A 74 1.48 -3.32 -12.67
C PRO A 74 1.34 -4.75 -13.21
N ARG A 75 2.45 -5.49 -13.18
CA ARG A 75 2.56 -6.87 -13.65
C ARG A 75 2.89 -7.83 -12.52
N ARG A 76 3.37 -7.33 -11.38
CA ARG A 76 3.78 -8.13 -10.23
C ARG A 76 3.20 -7.56 -8.94
N TYR A 77 2.75 -8.46 -8.08
CA TYR A 77 2.09 -8.17 -6.82
C TYR A 77 2.66 -9.11 -5.78
N LEU A 78 3.03 -8.58 -4.62
CA LEU A 78 3.64 -9.34 -3.56
C LEU A 78 2.72 -9.33 -2.34
N PHE A 79 2.40 -10.52 -1.85
CA PHE A 79 1.65 -10.75 -0.62
C PHE A 79 2.60 -11.31 0.43
N MET A 80 2.72 -10.63 1.56
CA MET A 80 3.73 -10.93 2.58
C MET A 80 3.03 -11.31 3.89
N PRO A 81 3.29 -12.50 4.46
CA PRO A 81 2.84 -12.79 5.82
C PRO A 81 3.44 -11.79 6.80
N THR A 82 2.69 -11.46 7.84
CA THR A 82 3.14 -10.57 8.92
C THR A 82 3.18 -11.28 10.26
N ARG A 83 3.76 -10.64 11.27
CA ARG A 83 3.67 -11.05 12.68
C ARG A 83 2.27 -10.71 13.23
N GLY A 84 1.25 -11.41 12.73
CA GLY A 84 -0.14 -11.19 13.10
C GLY A 84 -1.12 -11.87 12.14
N ALA A 85 -2.39 -11.46 12.19
CA ALA A 85 -3.45 -11.95 11.30
C ALA A 85 -3.45 -11.27 9.92
N TRP A 86 -2.52 -10.35 9.68
CA TRP A 86 -2.49 -9.52 8.49
C TRP A 86 -1.55 -10.08 7.42
N THR A 87 -1.91 -9.82 6.17
CA THR A 87 -1.05 -9.99 5.00
C THR A 87 -0.75 -8.61 4.42
N GLY A 88 0.53 -8.27 4.27
CA GLY A 88 0.96 -7.06 3.56
C GLY A 88 0.87 -7.23 2.05
N TYR A 89 0.56 -6.15 1.34
CA TYR A 89 0.43 -6.10 -0.11
C TYR A 89 1.20 -4.91 -0.69
N VAL A 90 1.98 -5.16 -1.73
CA VAL A 90 2.61 -4.15 -2.59
C VAL A 90 2.61 -4.62 -4.04
N ASP A 91 2.72 -3.68 -4.98
CA ASP A 91 2.83 -3.99 -6.40
C ASP A 91 4.02 -3.29 -7.07
N ASN A 92 4.29 -3.63 -8.33
CA ASN A 92 5.41 -3.09 -9.08
C ASN A 92 5.06 -1.87 -9.94
N ALA A 93 4.00 -1.13 -9.66
CA ALA A 93 3.71 0.07 -10.42
C ALA A 93 4.81 1.13 -10.26
N ARG A 94 5.17 1.80 -11.36
CA ARG A 94 6.20 2.87 -11.39
C ARG A 94 5.91 3.97 -10.37
N GLY A 95 4.64 4.34 -10.19
CA GLY A 95 4.21 5.40 -9.27
C GLY A 95 4.15 4.99 -7.80
N GLY A 96 4.45 3.74 -7.48
CA GLY A 96 4.20 3.12 -6.18
C GLY A 96 2.94 2.27 -6.19
N THR A 97 2.80 1.46 -5.15
CA THR A 97 1.66 0.56 -4.96
C THR A 97 0.34 1.33 -5.02
N ASP A 98 -0.65 0.79 -5.73
CA ASP A 98 -2.05 1.23 -5.66
C ASP A 98 -2.88 0.15 -4.93
N ALA A 99 -3.05 0.34 -3.64
CA ALA A 99 -3.73 -0.61 -2.77
C ALA A 99 -5.24 -0.36 -2.70
N ALA A 100 -5.75 0.85 -3.00
CA ALA A 100 -7.14 1.22 -2.73
C ALA A 100 -8.15 0.24 -3.36
N SER A 101 -8.06 0.06 -4.68
CA SER A 101 -9.00 -0.78 -5.42
C SER A 101 -8.82 -2.26 -5.09
N ALA A 102 -7.56 -2.71 -4.97
CA ALA A 102 -7.24 -4.09 -4.66
C ALA A 102 -7.76 -4.49 -3.27
N MET A 103 -7.49 -3.70 -2.24
CA MET A 103 -7.88 -4.00 -0.87
C MET A 103 -9.39 -3.94 -0.68
N ALA A 104 -10.08 -2.98 -1.32
CA ALA A 104 -11.54 -2.91 -1.28
C ALA A 104 -12.20 -4.16 -1.89
N VAL A 105 -11.78 -4.56 -3.11
CA VAL A 105 -12.32 -5.76 -3.78
C VAL A 105 -11.99 -7.03 -3.00
N MET A 106 -10.75 -7.15 -2.52
CA MET A 106 -10.29 -8.34 -1.81
C MET A 106 -10.97 -8.49 -0.45
N ALA A 107 -11.18 -7.41 0.30
CA ALA A 107 -11.91 -7.43 1.57
C ALA A 107 -13.32 -8.04 1.40
N ARG A 108 -14.03 -7.65 0.34
CA ARG A 108 -15.34 -8.25 0.00
C ARG A 108 -15.24 -9.70 -0.46
N THR A 109 -14.25 -10.00 -1.28
CA THR A 109 -14.07 -11.32 -1.90
C THR A 109 -13.73 -12.38 -0.86
N LEU A 110 -12.89 -12.00 0.12
CA LEU A 110 -12.42 -12.87 1.20
C LEU A 110 -13.31 -12.81 2.44
N GLY A 111 -14.24 -11.86 2.53
CA GLY A 111 -15.08 -11.67 3.71
C GLY A 111 -14.29 -11.20 4.94
N CYS A 112 -13.20 -10.44 4.74
CA CYS A 112 -12.33 -9.94 5.80
C CYS A 112 -12.20 -8.40 5.78
N ARG A 113 -11.41 -7.84 6.71
CA ARG A 113 -11.01 -6.43 6.66
C ARG A 113 -9.85 -6.23 5.69
N GLY A 114 -9.85 -5.11 4.98
CA GLY A 114 -8.74 -4.65 4.16
C GLY A 114 -8.33 -3.24 4.53
N LEU A 115 -7.06 -2.89 4.44
CA LEU A 115 -6.56 -1.54 4.73
C LEU A 115 -5.70 -1.02 3.59
N ARG A 116 -5.73 0.30 3.40
CA ARG A 116 -4.72 1.06 2.66
C ARG A 116 -4.03 2.02 3.61
N VAL A 117 -2.70 2.00 3.59
CA VAL A 117 -1.83 2.81 4.44
C VAL A 117 -0.89 3.59 3.55
N VAL A 118 -0.91 4.92 3.65
CA VAL A 118 -0.03 5.79 2.86
C VAL A 118 0.82 6.62 3.80
N ALA A 119 2.13 6.62 3.56
CA ALA A 119 3.10 7.38 4.32
C ALA A 119 4.16 7.94 3.36
N VAL A 120 3.95 9.17 2.88
CA VAL A 120 4.86 9.87 1.97
C VAL A 120 5.38 11.14 2.62
N PRO A 121 6.70 11.28 2.82
CA PRO A 121 7.25 12.49 3.38
C PRO A 121 7.19 13.63 2.38
N HIS A 122 6.81 14.82 2.87
CA HIS A 122 6.81 16.02 2.06
C HIS A 122 8.25 16.53 1.86
N THR A 123 8.78 16.35 0.64
CA THR A 123 10.15 16.79 0.30
C THR A 123 10.19 17.88 -0.77
N LEU A 124 9.04 18.30 -1.29
CA LEU A 124 8.95 19.28 -2.36
C LEU A 124 9.64 20.60 -1.97
N ARG A 125 10.63 20.98 -2.78
CA ARG A 125 11.32 22.28 -2.70
C ARG A 125 11.18 23.00 -4.04
N LYS A 126 10.93 24.31 -4.00
CA LYS A 126 10.66 25.15 -5.19
C LYS A 126 11.64 24.99 -6.35
N THR A 127 12.90 24.64 -6.07
CA THR A 127 13.99 24.60 -7.05
C THR A 127 14.57 23.20 -7.29
N GLN A 128 14.16 22.18 -6.53
CA GLN A 128 14.78 20.85 -6.54
C GLN A 128 13.78 19.71 -6.81
N GLY A 129 12.51 20.04 -7.07
CA GLY A 129 11.45 19.04 -7.11
C GLY A 129 11.24 18.38 -5.75
N GLY A 130 10.62 17.21 -5.76
CA GLY A 130 10.37 16.39 -4.57
C GLY A 130 8.92 15.95 -4.47
N ARG A 131 8.60 15.27 -3.36
CA ARG A 131 7.35 14.58 -3.16
C ARG A 131 6.30 15.46 -2.50
N TYR A 132 5.08 15.33 -3.00
CA TYR A 132 3.89 15.75 -2.28
C TYR A 132 3.69 14.80 -1.10
N GLY A 133 3.64 15.35 0.12
CA GLY A 133 3.52 14.51 1.31
C GLY A 133 2.09 14.05 1.54
N ALA A 134 1.94 12.88 2.14
CA ALA A 134 0.65 12.29 2.46
C ALA A 134 0.76 11.36 3.67
N VAL A 135 -0.24 11.41 4.53
CA VAL A 135 -0.53 10.41 5.56
C VAL A 135 -1.98 9.99 5.37
N MET A 136 -2.25 8.72 5.10
CA MET A 136 -3.61 8.23 4.87
C MET A 136 -3.82 6.86 5.51
N LEU A 137 -5.00 6.66 6.06
CA LEU A 137 -5.52 5.38 6.50
C LEU A 137 -6.92 5.20 5.92
N GLU A 138 -7.12 4.14 5.17
CA GLU A 138 -8.45 3.68 4.75
C GLU A 138 -8.66 2.25 5.23
N VAL A 139 -9.84 1.98 5.79
CA VAL A 139 -10.30 0.67 6.25
C VAL A 139 -11.51 0.27 5.42
N TYR A 140 -11.44 -0.91 4.82
CA TYR A 140 -12.48 -1.53 4.03
C TYR A 140 -13.08 -2.73 4.75
N GLY A 141 -14.41 -2.86 4.68
CA GLY A 141 -15.16 -3.96 5.26
C GLY A 141 -15.55 -5.03 4.24
N PRO A 142 -16.03 -6.19 4.69
CA PRO A 142 -16.47 -7.27 3.79
C PRO A 142 -17.81 -6.98 3.09
N HIS A 143 -18.57 -6.01 3.60
CA HIS A 143 -19.90 -5.68 3.09
C HIS A 143 -19.85 -4.45 2.17
N GLN A 144 -20.64 -4.50 1.10
CA GLN A 144 -20.76 -3.37 0.19
C GLN A 144 -21.41 -2.18 0.89
N THR A 145 -20.73 -1.03 0.84
CA THR A 145 -21.27 0.28 1.26
C THR A 145 -21.48 1.17 0.03
N ALA A 146 -21.93 2.41 0.23
CA ALA A 146 -22.17 3.36 -0.87
C ALA A 146 -20.91 3.71 -1.69
N TRP A 147 -19.71 3.55 -1.12
CA TRP A 147 -18.45 3.86 -1.78
C TRP A 147 -17.38 2.83 -1.41
N ILE A 148 -17.00 1.98 -2.38
CA ILE A 148 -15.94 0.94 -2.30
C ILE A 148 -15.79 0.25 -0.93
N ASN A 149 -16.90 -0.08 -0.27
CA ASN A 149 -16.92 -0.74 1.04
C ASN A 149 -16.04 -0.08 2.12
N THR A 150 -15.78 1.23 2.02
CA THR A 150 -15.06 1.98 3.04
C THR A 150 -15.86 2.01 4.34
N VAL A 151 -15.19 1.61 5.43
CA VAL A 151 -15.68 1.66 6.82
C VAL A 151 -15.22 2.94 7.49
N ARG A 152 -13.93 3.28 7.32
CA ARG A 152 -13.31 4.47 7.89
C ARG A 152 -12.21 4.95 6.96
N ALA A 153 -12.15 6.25 6.69
CA ALA A 153 -11.01 6.86 6.03
C ALA A 153 -10.63 8.16 6.74
N VAL A 154 -9.32 8.41 6.84
CA VAL A 154 -8.75 9.68 7.30
C VAL A 154 -7.46 9.94 6.52
N SER A 155 -7.32 11.17 6.01
CA SER A 155 -6.15 11.57 5.25
C SER A 155 -5.75 13.00 5.53
N ALA A 156 -4.44 13.26 5.52
CA ALA A 156 -3.87 14.58 5.34
C ALA A 156 -2.83 14.48 4.22
N SER A 157 -3.10 15.14 3.09
CA SER A 157 -2.24 15.02 1.90
C SER A 157 -2.08 16.35 1.19
N ASN A 158 -0.97 16.48 0.47
CA ASN A 158 -0.71 17.62 -0.38
C ASN A 158 -1.22 17.33 -1.80
N ASP A 159 -2.37 17.90 -2.14
CA ASP A 159 -3.02 17.77 -3.43
C ASP A 159 -2.60 18.93 -4.34
N GLY A 160 -1.55 18.73 -5.14
CA GLY A 160 -1.12 19.71 -6.14
C GLY A 160 -0.61 21.04 -5.59
N GLY A 161 -0.01 21.04 -4.39
CA GLY A 161 0.57 22.23 -3.75
C GLY A 161 -0.25 22.76 -2.57
N ARG A 162 -1.42 22.19 -2.29
CA ARG A 162 -2.27 22.55 -1.15
C ARG A 162 -2.50 21.33 -0.26
N TRP A 163 -2.34 21.51 1.05
CA TRP A 163 -2.75 20.48 2.01
C TRP A 163 -4.27 20.41 2.13
N VAL A 164 -4.79 19.20 2.01
CA VAL A 164 -6.20 18.82 2.17
C VAL A 164 -6.30 17.79 3.29
N PHE A 165 -7.40 17.84 4.03
CA PHE A 165 -7.74 16.85 5.05
C PHE A 165 -9.15 16.37 4.77
N ASP A 166 -9.29 15.05 4.62
CA ASP A 166 -10.55 14.38 4.36
C ASP A 166 -10.76 13.25 5.36
N GLN A 167 -12.01 13.01 5.72
CA GLN A 167 -12.39 11.83 6.51
C GLN A 167 -13.80 11.39 6.17
N CYS A 168 -14.09 10.10 6.32
CA CYS A 168 -15.43 9.55 6.22
C CYS A 168 -15.58 8.29 7.10
N GLY A 169 -16.82 7.92 7.40
CA GLY A 169 -17.11 6.83 8.34
C GLY A 169 -16.95 7.24 9.81
N GLU A 170 -17.44 6.39 10.71
CA GLU A 170 -17.39 6.65 12.15
C GLU A 170 -15.96 6.50 12.68
N PRO A 171 -15.40 7.49 13.40
CA PRO A 171 -14.09 7.36 14.02
C PRO A 171 -14.01 6.16 14.97
N PHE A 172 -12.87 5.47 14.98
CA PHE A 172 -12.60 4.48 16.02
C PHE A 172 -12.38 5.15 17.38
N SER A 173 -12.63 4.41 18.47
CA SER A 173 -12.54 4.92 19.84
C SER A 173 -11.13 5.35 20.26
N PHE A 174 -10.09 4.89 19.57
CA PHE A 174 -8.70 5.27 19.80
C PHE A 174 -8.26 6.49 18.97
N GLU A 175 -9.10 6.98 18.04
CA GLU A 175 -8.73 8.14 17.23
C GLU A 175 -8.71 9.43 18.05
N LYS A 176 -7.66 10.23 17.88
CA LYS A 176 -7.51 11.57 18.48
C LYS A 176 -8.28 12.60 17.65
N VAL A 177 -9.60 12.48 17.65
CA VAL A 177 -10.50 13.29 16.80
C VAL A 177 -10.38 14.80 17.05
N GLU A 178 -9.95 15.23 18.23
CA GLU A 178 -9.71 16.64 18.56
C GLU A 178 -8.58 17.22 17.70
N GLN A 179 -7.57 16.42 17.36
CA GLN A 179 -6.44 16.84 16.53
C GLN A 179 -6.88 17.16 15.09
N TYR A 180 -8.01 16.61 14.63
CA TYR A 180 -8.55 16.86 13.28
C TYR A 180 -8.97 18.32 13.07
N GLN A 181 -9.06 19.12 14.14
CA GLN A 181 -9.33 20.55 14.10
C GLN A 181 -8.08 21.43 14.16
N ALA A 182 -6.87 20.84 14.10
CA ALA A 182 -5.62 21.60 14.10
C ALA A 182 -5.60 22.69 13.01
N ARG A 183 -4.97 23.83 13.35
CA ARG A 183 -4.91 25.01 12.47
C ARG A 183 -4.24 24.70 11.13
N ARG A 184 -3.16 23.92 11.13
CA ARG A 184 -2.47 23.49 9.91
C ARG A 184 -3.04 22.15 9.50
N VAL A 185 -3.46 22.04 8.24
CA VAL A 185 -4.09 20.84 7.70
C VAL A 185 -3.18 19.61 7.82
N ARG A 186 -1.88 19.77 7.53
CA ARG A 186 -0.89 18.69 7.68
C ARG A 186 -0.72 18.17 9.13
N ASP A 187 -1.09 18.98 10.12
CA ASP A 187 -0.96 18.64 11.53
C ASP A 187 -2.24 17.95 12.05
N ARG A 188 -3.27 17.78 11.19
CA ARG A 188 -4.55 17.13 11.54
C ARG A 188 -4.45 15.62 11.56
N PHE A 189 -3.62 15.03 10.70
CA PHE A 189 -3.32 13.59 10.75
C PHE A 189 -1.84 13.40 10.45
N THR A 190 -1.08 13.03 11.49
CA THR A 190 0.39 12.93 11.44
C THR A 190 0.83 11.47 11.32
N PHE A 191 2.11 11.28 10.97
CA PHE A 191 2.71 9.94 10.91
C PHE A 191 2.65 9.22 12.27
N ASP A 192 2.97 9.88 13.37
CA ASP A 192 2.86 9.30 14.72
C ASP A 192 1.43 8.84 15.05
N MET A 193 0.41 9.60 14.61
CA MET A 193 -0.99 9.19 14.79
C MET A 193 -1.32 7.96 13.93
N LEU A 194 -0.82 7.92 12.69
CA LEU A 194 -0.98 6.76 11.83
C LEU A 194 -0.37 5.51 12.47
N GLU A 195 0.86 5.59 12.97
CA GLU A 195 1.53 4.48 13.69
C GLU A 195 0.70 4.01 14.89
N GLU A 196 0.26 4.93 15.75
CA GLU A 196 -0.57 4.61 16.91
C GLU A 196 -1.88 3.93 16.51
N TYR A 197 -2.56 4.45 15.49
CA TYR A 197 -3.81 3.87 14.99
C TYR A 197 -3.59 2.47 14.41
N LEU A 198 -2.50 2.26 13.69
CA LEU A 198 -2.14 0.96 13.13
C LEU A 198 -1.83 -0.05 14.22
N HIS A 199 -1.14 0.34 15.29
CA HIS A 199 -0.91 -0.53 16.45
C HIS A 199 -2.23 -0.96 17.11
N HIS A 200 -3.20 -0.06 17.26
CA HIS A 200 -4.55 -0.42 17.74
C HIS A 200 -5.28 -1.40 16.80
N LEU A 201 -4.96 -1.40 15.50
CA LEU A 201 -5.47 -2.33 14.51
C LEU A 201 -4.62 -3.62 14.38
N GLY A 202 -3.57 -3.76 15.18
CA GLY A 202 -2.69 -4.94 15.20
C GLY A 202 -1.64 -4.96 14.09
N LEU A 203 -1.24 -3.79 13.59
CA LEU A 203 -0.25 -3.61 12.52
C LEU A 203 0.98 -2.86 13.02
N SER A 204 2.15 -3.18 12.46
CA SER A 204 3.40 -2.44 12.68
C SER A 204 4.18 -2.32 11.37
N PRO A 205 3.59 -1.67 10.33
CA PRO A 205 4.02 -1.85 8.95
C PRO A 205 5.32 -1.11 8.58
N PHE A 206 5.86 -0.31 9.50
CA PHE A 206 7.12 0.38 9.31
C PHE A 206 8.29 -0.32 10.02
N GLU A 207 8.01 -1.39 10.77
CA GLU A 207 9.01 -2.28 11.36
C GLU A 207 9.37 -3.41 10.37
N GLU A 208 10.65 -3.66 10.12
CA GLU A 208 11.08 -4.70 9.16
C GLU A 208 10.72 -6.11 9.65
N ASP A 209 10.88 -6.38 10.95
CA ASP A 209 10.58 -7.66 11.60
C ASP A 209 9.08 -7.95 11.75
N PHE A 210 8.22 -7.00 11.35
CA PHE A 210 6.79 -7.22 11.20
C PHE A 210 6.49 -8.13 10.01
N TYR A 211 7.35 -8.18 8.99
CA TYR A 211 7.14 -8.96 7.77
C TYR A 211 7.95 -10.25 7.76
N LEU A 212 7.43 -11.25 7.05
CA LEU A 212 8.13 -12.52 6.77
C LEU A 212 8.64 -13.21 8.04
N PRO A 213 7.75 -13.53 9.01
CA PRO A 213 8.15 -14.31 10.17
C PRO A 213 8.82 -15.62 9.74
N GLU A 214 9.74 -16.12 10.56
CA GLU A 214 10.60 -17.25 10.23
C GLU A 214 9.82 -18.45 9.67
N GLY A 215 10.26 -18.94 8.51
CA GLY A 215 9.65 -20.08 7.82
C GLY A 215 8.41 -19.75 6.96
N ALA A 216 7.93 -18.51 6.94
CA ALA A 216 6.79 -18.10 6.11
C ALA A 216 7.25 -17.41 4.80
N PRO A 217 6.96 -17.97 3.61
CA PRO A 217 7.31 -17.33 2.35
C PRO A 217 6.36 -16.17 2.03
N ALA A 218 6.85 -15.19 1.28
CA ALA A 218 5.99 -14.28 0.53
C ALA A 218 5.38 -15.00 -0.68
N TRP A 219 4.35 -14.42 -1.28
CA TRP A 219 3.67 -14.94 -2.46
C TRP A 219 3.67 -13.89 -3.56
N LEU A 220 4.37 -14.18 -4.65
CA LEU A 220 4.44 -13.34 -5.83
C LEU A 220 3.36 -13.78 -6.81
N VAL A 221 2.45 -12.85 -7.13
CA VAL A 221 1.51 -12.98 -8.25
C VAL A 221 2.08 -12.24 -9.44
N GLU A 222 2.22 -12.91 -10.58
CA GLU A 222 2.78 -12.36 -11.81
C GLU A 222 1.81 -12.52 -12.98
N LYS A 223 1.69 -11.44 -13.78
CA LYS A 223 0.94 -11.40 -15.03
C LYS A 223 1.87 -11.53 -16.23
N THR A 224 1.62 -12.49 -17.11
CA THR A 224 2.32 -12.65 -18.39
C THR A 224 1.34 -12.56 -19.57
N GLY A 225 1.84 -12.28 -20.78
CA GLY A 225 1.01 -12.08 -21.98
C GLY A 225 1.07 -10.65 -22.52
N PRO A 226 0.11 -10.25 -23.37
CA PRO A 226 0.11 -8.95 -24.04
C PRO A 226 0.15 -7.77 -23.06
N VAL A 227 0.82 -6.69 -23.48
CA VAL A 227 0.92 -5.41 -22.75
C VAL A 227 0.51 -4.25 -23.65
N ALA A 228 0.16 -3.12 -23.05
CA ALA A 228 -0.14 -1.90 -23.80
C ALA A 228 1.07 -1.43 -24.64
N PRO A 229 0.87 -0.78 -25.79
CA PRO A 229 1.99 -0.24 -26.60
C PRO A 229 2.85 0.78 -25.85
N THR A 230 2.31 1.41 -24.80
CA THR A 230 2.99 2.37 -23.93
C THR A 230 3.68 1.71 -22.72
N HIS A 231 3.77 0.37 -22.71
CA HIS A 231 4.41 -0.34 -21.62
C HIS A 231 5.89 0.01 -21.52
N GLU A 232 6.33 0.37 -20.32
CA GLU A 232 7.72 0.69 -20.03
C GLU A 232 8.12 0.08 -18.67
N GLU A 233 9.36 -0.39 -18.63
CA GLU A 233 10.01 -0.93 -17.43
C GLU A 233 10.99 0.08 -16.83
N PHE A 234 11.04 0.13 -15.50
CA PHE A 234 11.84 1.07 -14.74
C PHE A 234 12.64 0.33 -13.68
N THR A 235 13.91 0.74 -13.52
CA THR A 235 14.65 0.40 -12.31
C THR A 235 14.10 1.18 -11.12
N LEU A 236 14.26 0.65 -9.92
CA LEU A 236 13.92 1.36 -8.69
C LEU A 236 14.60 2.73 -8.62
N ALA A 237 15.87 2.81 -8.99
CA ALA A 237 16.64 4.05 -9.00
C ALA A 237 16.04 5.12 -9.95
N ARG A 238 15.56 4.71 -11.13
CA ARG A 238 14.90 5.62 -12.07
C ARG A 238 13.55 6.08 -11.54
N ALA A 239 12.71 5.17 -11.04
CA ALA A 239 11.42 5.52 -10.47
C ALA A 239 11.57 6.47 -9.28
N ARG A 240 12.55 6.25 -8.40
CA ARG A 240 12.87 7.13 -7.26
C ARG A 240 13.25 8.55 -7.65
N LYS A 241 13.90 8.72 -8.79
CA LYS A 241 14.29 10.05 -9.29
C LYS A 241 13.09 10.82 -9.81
N ASP A 242 12.10 10.11 -10.33
CA ASP A 242 10.90 10.67 -10.96
C ASP A 242 9.72 10.83 -9.98
N PHE A 243 9.80 10.21 -8.80
CA PHE A 243 8.78 10.18 -7.74
C PHE A 243 8.91 11.35 -6.76
#